data_AF-A0A925L819-F1
#
_entry.id   AF-A0A925L819-F1
#
_cell.length_a   1.000
_cell.length_b   1.000
_cell.length_c   1.000
_cell.angle_alpha   90.00
_cell.angle_beta   90.00
_cell.angle_gamma   90.00
#
_symmetry.space_group_name_H-M   'P 1'
#
loop_
_entity.id
_entity.type
_entity.pdbx_description
1 polymer ?
#
loop_
_entity_poly.entity_id
_entity_poly.type
_entity_poly.pdbx_seq_one_letter_code
_entity_poly.pdbx_strand_id
1 'polypeptide(L)'
;SDQVTVVAPDIAENGAVVPVGATSKLPNTTEIYLIVEKNPTPMAAGFQIPAGTAADVQTRLKMGQSSNVVAVVRADGKLFSAFKETKVTLGGCGG
;
A
#
# COMPACT_ATOMS: atom_id res chain seq x y z
N SER A 1 2.58 7.77 11.12
CA SER A 1 1.53 8.13 12.10
C SER A 1 0.79 6.85 12.46
N ASP A 2 0.39 6.69 13.71
CA ASP A 2 -0.46 5.60 14.21
C ASP A 2 -1.88 5.56 13.60
N GLN A 3 -2.29 6.63 12.92
CA GLN A 3 -3.60 6.73 12.26
C GLN A 3 -3.62 6.19 10.82
N VAL A 4 -2.47 5.79 10.27
CA VAL A 4 -2.37 5.12 8.96
C VAL A 4 -1.94 3.69 9.21
N THR A 5 -2.62 2.72 8.59
CA THR A 5 -2.30 1.30 8.73
C THR A 5 -2.13 0.68 7.35
N VAL A 6 -1.11 -0.17 7.21
CA VAL A 6 -0.91 -1.02 6.03
C VAL A 6 -1.36 -2.43 6.36
N VAL A 7 -2.24 -2.96 5.53
CA VAL A 7 -2.65 -4.37 5.59
C VAL A 7 -1.93 -5.10 4.49
N ALA A 8 -1.04 -6.02 4.86
CA ALA A 8 -0.35 -6.90 3.93
C ALA A 8 -0.03 -8.22 4.66
N PRO A 9 0.13 -9.35 3.96
CA PRO A 9 0.56 -10.58 4.60
C PRO A 9 2.03 -10.48 5.03
N ASP A 10 2.43 -11.23 6.07
CA ASP A 10 3.84 -11.31 6.45
C ASP A 10 4.64 -12.13 5.41
N ILE A 11 3.98 -13.11 4.79
CA ILE A 11 4.52 -13.96 3.73
C ILE A 11 3.52 -14.03 2.58
N ALA A 12 3.96 -13.70 1.37
CA ALA A 12 3.24 -13.88 0.13
C ALA A 12 3.86 -15.05 -0.66
N GLU A 13 3.09 -16.13 -0.79
CA GLU A 13 3.52 -17.31 -1.56
C GLU A 13 3.57 -17.04 -3.06
N ASN A 14 2.67 -16.19 -3.55
CA ASN A 14 2.60 -15.78 -4.94
C ASN A 14 2.76 -14.26 -5.06
N GLY A 15 3.96 -13.82 -5.41
CA GLY A 15 4.26 -12.41 -5.63
C GLY A 15 3.50 -11.78 -6.79
N ALA A 16 2.87 -12.55 -7.68
CA ALA A 16 2.09 -11.97 -8.78
C ALA A 16 0.73 -11.42 -8.32
N VAL A 17 0.29 -11.79 -7.10
CA VAL A 17 -1.03 -11.44 -6.57
C VAL A 17 -1.00 -11.33 -5.05
N VAL A 18 -0.38 -10.26 -4.55
CA VAL A 18 -0.31 -10.00 -3.10
C VAL A 18 -1.48 -9.11 -2.68
N PRO A 19 -2.36 -9.55 -1.74
CA PRO A 19 -3.40 -8.68 -1.21
C PRO A 19 -2.78 -7.60 -0.33
N VAL A 20 -3.04 -6.35 -0.66
CA VAL A 20 -2.54 -5.18 0.05
C VAL A 20 -3.67 -4.18 0.25
N GLY A 21 -3.71 -3.56 1.41
CA GLY A 21 -4.61 -2.46 1.71
C GLY A 21 -3.97 -1.38 2.55
N ALA A 22 -4.65 -0.25 2.60
CA ALA A 22 -4.29 0.85 3.49
C ALA A 22 -5.56 1.51 4.01
N THR A 23 -5.54 1.81 5.30
CA THR A 23 -6.64 2.49 5.99
C THR A 23 -6.09 3.75 6.65
N SER A 24 -6.82 4.85 6.53
CA SER A 24 -6.53 6.13 7.18
C SER A 24 -7.67 6.52 8.10
N LYS A 25 -7.35 6.82 9.36
CA LYS A 25 -8.26 7.44 10.33
C LYS A 25 -8.16 8.97 10.35
N LEU A 26 -7.29 9.54 9.52
CA LEU A 26 -7.10 10.98 9.45
C LEU A 26 -8.32 11.64 8.79
N PRO A 27 -8.88 12.72 9.39
CA PRO A 27 -9.94 13.49 8.75
C PRO A 27 -9.43 14.07 7.42
N ASN A 28 -10.34 14.32 6.49
CA ASN A 28 -10.03 14.93 5.18
C ASN A 28 -8.91 14.21 4.41
N THR A 29 -8.85 12.88 4.51
CA THR A 29 -7.97 12.08 3.64
C THR A 29 -8.45 12.24 2.20
N THR A 30 -7.55 12.67 1.32
CA THR A 30 -7.83 12.98 -0.09
C THR A 30 -7.16 12.00 -1.05
N GLU A 31 -6.03 11.42 -0.64
CA GLU A 31 -5.24 10.52 -1.48
C GLU A 31 -4.62 9.41 -0.63
N ILE A 32 -4.56 8.20 -1.19
CA ILE A 32 -3.83 7.06 -0.65
C ILE A 32 -2.97 6.47 -1.77
N TYR A 33 -1.68 6.31 -1.52
CA TYR A 33 -0.73 5.69 -2.43
C TYR A 33 -0.15 4.44 -1.80
N LEU A 34 -0.09 3.36 -2.57
CA LEU A 34 0.59 2.13 -2.20
C LEU A 34 1.89 1.99 -2.99
N ILE A 35 2.99 1.84 -2.28
CA ILE A 35 4.34 1.77 -2.83
C ILE A 35 4.96 0.44 -2.44
N VAL A 36 5.56 -0.25 -3.40
CA VAL A 36 6.34 -1.48 -3.19
C VAL A 36 7.81 -1.13 -3.45
N GLU A 37 8.58 -0.96 -2.36
CA GLU A 37 9.89 -0.31 -2.37
C GLU A 37 10.88 -0.90 -3.40
N LYS A 38 10.86 -2.22 -3.57
CA LYS A 38 11.84 -2.96 -4.40
C LYS A 38 11.28 -3.43 -5.74
N ASN A 39 10.12 -2.94 -6.16
CA ASN A 39 9.64 -3.19 -7.51
C ASN A 39 10.34 -2.27 -8.52
N PRO A 40 10.49 -2.69 -9.79
CA PRO A 40 10.98 -1.83 -10.88
C PRO A 40 10.18 -0.53 -11.01
N THR A 41 8.86 -0.62 -10.80
CA THR A 41 7.96 0.53 -10.65
C THR A 41 7.45 0.58 -9.20
N PRO A 42 8.04 1.43 -8.34
CA PRO A 42 7.71 1.41 -6.92
C PRO A 42 6.27 1.85 -6.61
N MET A 43 5.76 2.85 -7.32
CA MET A 43 4.37 3.30 -7.15
C MET A 43 3.42 2.26 -7.77
N ALA A 44 2.77 1.47 -6.93
CA ALA A 44 1.98 0.34 -7.36
C ALA A 44 0.49 0.69 -7.55
N ALA A 45 -0.03 1.61 -6.73
CA ALA A 45 -1.39 2.14 -6.88
C ALA A 45 -1.51 3.54 -6.27
N GLY A 46 -2.43 4.33 -6.81
CA GLY A 46 -2.86 5.62 -6.26
C GLY A 46 -4.37 5.71 -6.30
N PHE A 47 -4.96 6.14 -5.18
CA PHE A 47 -6.40 6.28 -5.00
C PHE A 47 -6.70 7.70 -4.58
N GLN A 48 -7.62 8.34 -5.30
CA GLN A 48 -8.24 9.58 -4.86
C GLN A 48 -9.45 9.22 -4.02
N ILE A 49 -9.60 9.87 -2.87
CA ILE A 49 -10.67 9.65 -1.90
C ILE A 49 -11.55 10.90 -1.88
N PRO A 50 -12.69 10.89 -2.61
CA PRO A 50 -13.62 12.03 -2.60
C PRO A 50 -14.22 12.25 -1.22
N ALA A 51 -14.61 13.49 -0.93
CA ALA A 51 -15.26 13.85 0.33
C ALA A 51 -16.48 12.95 0.61
N GLY A 52 -16.60 12.47 1.85
CA GLY A 52 -17.64 11.53 2.27
C GLY A 52 -17.33 10.05 2.00
N THR A 53 -16.20 9.73 1.35
CA THR A 53 -15.76 8.34 1.12
C THR A 53 -14.91 7.85 2.29
N ALA A 54 -15.12 6.59 2.72
CA ALA A 54 -14.25 5.96 3.70
C ALA A 54 -12.84 5.77 3.12
N ALA A 55 -11.82 6.22 3.86
CA ALA A 55 -10.42 6.10 3.47
C ALA A 55 -9.86 4.70 3.79
N ASP A 56 -10.46 3.69 3.17
CA ASP A 56 -10.08 2.28 3.29
C ASP A 56 -10.02 1.66 1.90
N VAL A 57 -8.81 1.25 1.48
CA VAL A 57 -8.58 0.69 0.16
C VAL A 57 -7.97 -0.70 0.28
N GLN A 58 -8.43 -1.61 -0.57
CA GLN A 58 -7.87 -2.95 -0.71
C GLN A 58 -7.71 -3.28 -2.19
N THR A 59 -6.55 -3.82 -2.55
CA THR A 59 -6.22 -4.20 -3.92
C THR A 59 -5.24 -5.37 -3.93
N ARG A 60 -4.92 -5.88 -5.11
CA ARG A 60 -3.89 -6.89 -5.33
C ARG A 60 -2.75 -6.25 -6.10
N LEU A 61 -1.54 -6.36 -5.56
CA LEU A 61 -0.32 -5.81 -6.15
C LEU A 61 0.62 -6.93 -6.55
N LYS A 62 1.43 -6.69 -7.59
CA LYS A 62 2.58 -7.53 -7.91
C LYS A 62 3.76 -7.12 -7.02
N MET A 63 4.46 -8.07 -6.46
CA MET A 63 5.70 -7.90 -5.70
C MET A 63 6.78 -8.80 -6.30
N GLY A 64 7.89 -8.21 -6.72
CA GLY A 64 9.00 -8.94 -7.33
C GLY A 64 9.83 -9.72 -6.33
N GLN A 65 9.97 -9.20 -5.11
CA GLN A 65 10.78 -9.77 -4.05
C GLN A 65 10.31 -9.25 -2.68
N SER A 66 10.83 -9.85 -1.61
CA SER A 66 10.59 -9.39 -0.23
C SER A 66 10.94 -7.91 -0.07
N SER A 67 9.97 -7.11 0.37
CA SER A 67 10.13 -5.67 0.52
C SER A 67 9.11 -5.08 1.47
N ASN A 68 9.34 -3.82 1.83
CA ASN A 68 8.31 -3.01 2.46
C ASN A 68 7.22 -2.65 1.47
N VAL A 69 5.99 -2.77 1.93
CA VAL A 69 4.81 -2.14 1.35
C VAL A 69 4.55 -0.89 2.17
N VAL A 70 4.57 0.27 1.52
CA VAL A 70 4.43 1.58 2.16
C VAL A 70 3.11 2.20 1.70
N ALA A 71 2.29 2.65 2.65
CA ALA A 71 1.17 3.52 2.37
C ALA A 71 1.56 4.96 2.63
N VAL A 72 1.28 5.84 1.68
CA VAL A 72 1.39 7.29 1.83
C VAL A 72 0.01 7.89 1.69
N VAL A 73 -0.41 8.68 2.68
CA VAL A 73 -1.73 9.27 2.76
C VAL A 73 -1.60 10.79 2.76
N ARG A 74 -2.39 11.48 1.93
CA ARG A 74 -2.55 12.93 1.99
C ARG A 74 -3.80 13.28 2.78
N ALA A 75 -3.64 14.04 3.86
CA ALA A 75 -4.74 14.57 4.66
C ALA A 75 -4.40 16.00 5.11
N ASP A 76 -5.35 16.93 4.96
CA ASP A 76 -5.19 18.35 5.30
C ASP A 76 -3.90 18.98 4.71
N GLY A 77 -3.56 18.61 3.47
CA GLY A 77 -2.35 19.09 2.78
C GLY A 77 -1.02 18.50 3.29
N LYS A 78 -1.05 17.64 4.32
CA LYS A 78 0.11 16.94 4.87
C LYS A 78 0.19 15.51 4.36
N LEU A 79 1.40 14.97 4.33
CA LEU A 79 1.65 13.58 4.00
C LEU A 79 1.95 12.78 5.27
N PHE A 80 1.35 11.60 5.37
CA PHE A 80 1.55 10.64 6.43
C PHE A 80 1.89 9.29 5.83
N SER A 81 2.68 8.49 6.53
CA SER A 81 3.02 7.15 6.05
C SER A 81 2.98 6.11 7.16
N ALA A 82 2.81 4.87 6.71
CA ALA A 82 3.01 3.64 7.45
C ALA A 82 3.58 2.59 6.49
N PHE A 83 4.24 1.56 7.03
CA PHE A 83 4.78 0.48 6.22
C PHE A 83 4.60 -0.86 6.90
N LYS A 84 4.61 -1.92 6.10
CA LYS A 84 4.67 -3.30 6.56
C LYS A 84 5.61 -4.09 5.67
N GLU A 85 6.48 -4.90 6.26
CA GLU A 85 7.32 -5.84 5.50
C GLU A 85 6.48 -7.05 5.05
N THR A 86 6.61 -7.42 3.78
CA THR A 86 6.04 -8.66 3.23
C THR A 86 7.16 -9.45 2.58
N LYS A 87 7.34 -10.70 3.02
CA LYS A 87 8.31 -11.64 2.44
C LYS A 87 7.68 -12.37 1.26
N VAL A 88 8.37 -12.43 0.14
CA VAL A 88 7.89 -13.11 -1.07
C VAL A 88 8.72 -14.37 -1.28
N THR A 89 8.07 -15.53 -1.39
CA THR A 89 8.77 -16.81 -1.66
C THR A 89 8.90 -17.07 -3.16
N LEU A 90 7.88 -16.75 -3.95
CA LEU A 90 7.91 -16.78 -5.41
C LEU A 90 7.68 -15.37 -5.96
N GLY A 91 8.73 -14.75 -6.49
CA GLY A 91 8.67 -13.41 -7.09
C GLY A 91 7.73 -13.35 -8.29
N GLY A 92 6.89 -12.31 -8.40
CA GLY A 92 5.87 -12.21 -9.45
C GLY A 92 5.96 -10.97 -10.36
N CYS A 93 7.07 -10.24 -10.31
CA CYS A 93 7.30 -9.05 -11.15
C CYS A 93 8.01 -9.35 -12.48
N GLY A 94 8.26 -10.63 -12.80
CA GLY A 94 8.78 -11.07 -14.09
C GLY A 94 7.63 -11.46 -15.01
N GLY A 95 7.20 -10.54 -15.88
CA GLY A 95 6.62 -10.94 -17.16
C GLY A 95 7.73 -11.33 -18.12
#